data_AF-A0A8H6UID8-F1
#
_entry.id   AF-A0A8H6UID8-F1
#
_cell.length_a   1.000
_cell.length_b   1.000
_cell.length_c   1.000
_cell.angle_alpha   90.00
_cell.angle_beta   90.00
_cell.angle_gamma   90.00
#
_symmetry.space_group_name_H-M   'P 1'
#
loop_
_entity.id
_entity.type
_entity.pdbx_description
1 polymer ?
#
loop_
_entity_poly.entity_id
_entity_poly.type
_entity_poly.pdbx_seq_one_letter_code
_entity_poly.pdbx_strand_id
1 'polypeptide(L)'
;MDSRRPKKLIFAPGDIQATPDLKVSATETKDPSSPAPNVPEHLAVAEQLRSDVSTPDSTIESQIVAHPARAHQFVSNPPLTISQMHPSNPLHQFHTWFRDPRLSPSSAPETCTLATASLPSGRVSARVVYLKELDERGWVVYSNWGSREGKGGQVFGVNADGGSFPGAMPRPGEDESLLQDVQGGNRWAALTFCWSALERQVRIEGLLEPLSREESELYWYTRERGSQIGAWASWQSKVLWSADPDTLVDRRRKSVAAAAHVQGSTPTSGCPQIPADIDETDIDDGRALLEQRVQEMEARFAGVEKIPLPPFWGGVRLVPESVEFWQGRRSRLHDRFRYVRVKKSDDDSSFRWQIQRLSP
;
A
#
# COMPACT_ATOMS: atom_id res chain seq x y z
N MET A 1 12.50 -26.29 -23.40
CA MET A 1 11.81 -27.19 -22.45
C MET A 1 12.39 -26.95 -21.07
N ASP A 2 11.84 -26.01 -20.30
CA ASP A 2 12.02 -26.03 -18.83
C ASP A 2 10.64 -25.80 -18.22
N SER A 3 9.90 -26.88 -18.13
CA SER A 3 8.62 -26.95 -17.43
C SER A 3 8.88 -27.71 -16.13
N ARG A 4 8.41 -27.16 -15.00
CA ARG A 4 8.10 -27.88 -13.76
C ARG A 4 9.26 -28.13 -12.78
N ARG A 5 9.90 -27.08 -12.27
CA ARG A 5 10.15 -27.08 -10.82
C ARG A 5 8.94 -26.45 -10.12
N PRO A 6 8.21 -27.19 -9.27
CA PRO A 6 7.17 -26.57 -8.46
C PRO A 6 7.80 -25.47 -7.60
N LYS A 7 7.22 -24.28 -7.63
CA LYS A 7 7.73 -23.14 -6.87
C LYS A 7 7.78 -23.51 -5.39
N LYS A 8 8.94 -23.30 -4.77
CA LYS A 8 9.04 -23.42 -3.32
C LYS A 8 8.54 -22.14 -2.67
N LEU A 9 7.29 -22.15 -2.21
CA LEU A 9 6.73 -21.06 -1.41
C LEU A 9 7.46 -20.97 -0.06
N ILE A 10 7.86 -19.76 0.31
CA ILE A 10 8.33 -19.44 1.66
C ILE A 10 7.11 -19.21 2.57
N PHE A 11 6.07 -18.56 2.03
CA PHE A 11 4.71 -18.60 2.57
C PHE A 11 3.69 -18.43 1.43
N ALA A 12 2.47 -18.92 1.64
CA ALA A 12 1.39 -19.03 0.67
C ALA A 12 0.22 -18.06 0.99
N PRO A 13 -0.72 -17.85 0.04
CA PRO A 13 -1.96 -17.16 0.34
C PRO A 13 -2.72 -17.86 1.46
N GLY A 14 -3.11 -17.10 2.49
CA GLY A 14 -3.76 -17.64 3.69
C GLY A 14 -2.85 -17.81 4.91
N ASP A 15 -1.52 -17.78 4.72
CA ASP A 15 -0.57 -17.68 5.85
C ASP A 15 -0.63 -16.29 6.52
N ILE A 16 -1.15 -15.30 5.79
CA ILE A 16 -1.46 -13.98 6.31
C ILE A 16 -2.86 -14.05 6.94
N GLN A 17 -2.93 -13.95 8.27
CA GLN A 17 -4.20 -13.98 8.99
C GLN A 17 -5.06 -12.79 8.58
N ALA A 18 -6.32 -13.04 8.23
CA ALA A 18 -7.29 -11.99 8.02
C ALA A 18 -7.48 -11.20 9.33
N THR A 19 -7.59 -9.87 9.23
CA THR A 19 -8.14 -9.06 10.31
C THR A 19 -9.55 -9.57 10.63
N PRO A 20 -9.83 -10.05 11.86
CA PRO A 20 -11.20 -10.35 12.22
C PRO A 20 -12.03 -9.08 12.14
N ASP A 21 -13.23 -9.17 11.58
CA ASP A 21 -14.19 -8.06 11.57
C ASP A 21 -14.49 -7.65 13.02
N LEU A 22 -13.89 -6.53 13.44
CA LEU A 22 -14.21 -5.90 14.72
C LEU A 22 -15.62 -5.32 14.61
N LYS A 23 -16.62 -6.10 15.01
CA LYS A 23 -17.93 -5.54 15.42
C LYS A 23 -17.67 -4.64 16.62
N VAL A 24 -17.61 -3.34 16.38
CA VAL A 24 -17.46 -2.32 17.43
C VAL A 24 -18.71 -2.34 18.30
N SER A 25 -18.61 -2.99 19.47
CA SER A 25 -19.58 -2.85 20.55
C SER A 25 -19.20 -1.64 21.38
N ALA A 26 -20.02 -0.58 21.34
CA ALA A 26 -19.85 0.60 22.17
C ALA A 26 -19.76 0.20 23.64
N THR A 27 -18.70 0.66 24.33
CA THR A 27 -18.55 0.51 25.79
C THR A 27 -18.53 1.90 26.40
N GLU A 28 -19.37 2.09 27.42
CA GLU A 28 -19.64 3.36 28.10
C GLU A 28 -18.40 3.96 28.78
N THR A 29 -18.12 5.22 28.49
CA THR A 29 -17.17 6.07 29.23
C THR A 29 -17.90 6.83 30.34
N LYS A 30 -17.40 6.72 31.58
CA LYS A 30 -17.82 7.52 32.73
C LYS A 30 -17.14 8.90 32.75
N ASP A 31 -17.94 9.92 33.01
CA ASP A 31 -17.56 11.31 33.32
C ASP A 31 -16.66 11.46 34.55
N PRO A 32 -15.79 12.48 34.56
CA PRO A 32 -15.60 13.27 35.76
C PRO A 32 -15.75 14.79 35.49
N SER A 33 -16.57 15.39 36.34
CA SER A 33 -16.87 16.82 36.47
C SER A 33 -15.65 17.72 36.69
N SER A 34 -15.68 18.91 36.08
CA SER A 34 -14.74 20.04 36.27
C SER A 34 -15.06 20.87 37.54
N PRO A 35 -14.11 21.70 38.03
CA PRO A 35 -14.37 23.14 37.90
C PRO A 35 -13.15 24.05 37.60
N ALA A 36 -13.42 25.05 36.75
CA ALA A 36 -12.97 26.46 36.71
C ALA A 36 -11.51 26.80 36.29
N PRO A 37 -11.30 28.00 35.70
CA PRO A 37 -10.41 28.19 34.55
C PRO A 37 -8.99 28.60 34.97
N ASN A 38 -7.99 28.03 34.32
CA ASN A 38 -6.66 28.61 34.28
C ASN A 38 -6.10 28.43 32.86
N VAL A 39 -5.39 29.47 32.43
CA VAL A 39 -4.62 29.67 31.19
C VAL A 39 -4.28 28.37 30.42
N PRO A 40 -4.43 28.30 29.07
CA PRO A 40 -4.12 27.08 28.33
C PRO A 40 -2.68 26.59 28.60
N GLU A 41 -2.53 25.43 29.26
CA GLU A 41 -1.23 24.80 29.57
C GLU A 41 -0.30 24.72 28.35
N HIS A 42 -0.87 24.59 27.15
CA HIS A 42 -0.15 24.54 25.88
C HIS A 42 0.70 25.79 25.57
N LEU A 43 0.28 26.97 26.03
CA LEU A 43 1.03 28.22 25.80
C LEU A 43 2.18 28.38 26.81
N ALA A 44 1.96 27.99 28.07
CA ALA A 44 2.97 28.08 29.13
C ALA A 44 4.17 27.15 28.88
N VAL A 45 3.91 25.93 28.39
CA VAL A 45 4.98 24.96 28.04
C VAL A 45 5.78 25.43 26.82
N ALA A 46 5.12 26.04 25.83
CA ALA A 46 5.78 26.62 24.66
C ALA A 46 6.64 27.86 24.99
N GLU A 47 6.26 28.62 26.03
CA GLU A 47 7.05 29.75 26.54
C GLU A 47 8.24 29.29 27.40
N GLN A 48 8.08 28.27 28.23
CA GLN A 48 9.19 27.65 28.98
C GLN A 48 10.22 26.96 28.06
N LEU A 49 9.80 26.49 26.89
CA LEU A 49 10.69 26.01 25.83
C LEU A 49 11.62 27.08 25.23
N ARG A 50 11.35 28.38 25.48
CA ARG A 50 12.19 29.50 25.02
C ARG A 50 13.10 30.07 26.11
N SER A 51 12.88 29.76 27.38
CA SER A 51 13.72 30.26 28.47
C SER A 51 14.91 29.34 28.68
N ASP A 52 16.10 29.81 28.29
CA ASP A 52 17.38 29.21 28.65
C ASP A 52 17.55 29.15 30.19
N VAL A 53 18.31 28.15 30.65
CA VAL A 53 18.79 27.91 32.02
C VAL A 53 18.02 26.84 32.80
N SER A 54 18.14 25.58 32.38
CA SER A 54 18.47 24.43 33.24
C SER A 54 18.48 23.12 32.43
N THR A 55 19.39 22.20 32.78
CA THR A 55 19.39 20.83 32.22
C THR A 55 18.07 20.15 32.61
N PRO A 56 17.25 19.67 31.67
CA PRO A 56 15.96 19.09 31.99
C PRO A 56 16.14 17.81 32.83
N ASP A 57 15.34 17.65 33.89
CA ASP A 57 15.28 16.41 34.65
C ASP A 57 14.60 15.29 33.83
N SER A 58 14.71 14.04 34.28
CA SER A 58 14.15 12.87 33.56
C SER A 58 12.62 12.93 33.36
N THR A 59 11.91 13.69 34.19
CA THR A 59 10.45 13.84 34.10
C THR A 59 10.10 14.86 33.02
N ILE A 60 10.81 15.99 33.00
CA ILE A 60 10.72 17.03 31.96
C ILE A 60 11.14 16.45 30.61
N GLU A 61 12.21 15.64 30.55
CA GLU A 61 12.58 14.92 29.33
C GLU A 61 11.45 14.00 28.86
N SER A 62 10.81 13.25 29.76
CA SER A 62 9.71 12.35 29.40
C SER A 62 8.48 13.10 28.86
N GLN A 63 8.13 14.23 29.45
CA GLN A 63 7.02 15.08 29.02
C GLN A 63 7.32 15.81 27.70
N ILE A 64 8.56 16.23 27.50
CA ILE A 64 9.03 16.82 26.23
C ILE A 64 9.04 15.78 25.11
N VAL A 65 9.48 14.55 25.37
CA VAL A 65 9.51 13.46 24.38
C VAL A 65 8.10 13.01 23.99
N ALA A 66 7.14 13.05 24.91
CA ALA A 66 5.75 12.66 24.67
C ALA A 66 4.91 13.73 23.94
N HIS A 67 5.48 14.92 23.67
CA HIS A 67 4.72 16.02 23.06
C HIS A 67 4.38 15.73 21.58
N PRO A 68 3.10 15.85 21.15
CA PRO A 68 2.65 15.45 19.81
C PRO A 68 3.27 16.25 18.66
N ALA A 69 3.82 17.43 18.93
CA ALA A 69 4.55 18.23 17.94
C ALA A 69 6.04 17.83 17.78
N ARG A 70 6.55 16.84 18.55
CA ARG A 70 7.92 16.32 18.40
C ARG A 70 7.96 15.04 17.57
N ALA A 71 9.06 14.88 16.84
CA ALA A 71 9.31 13.70 16.02
C ALA A 71 9.45 12.44 16.89
N HIS A 72 8.84 11.34 16.43
CA HIS A 72 8.96 10.03 17.06
C HIS A 72 10.42 9.63 17.29
N GLN A 73 10.68 9.03 18.46
CA GLN A 73 12.00 8.63 18.90
C GLN A 73 12.17 7.12 18.81
N PHE A 74 13.23 6.66 18.14
CA PHE A 74 13.50 5.24 17.92
C PHE A 74 14.17 4.60 19.13
N VAL A 75 13.42 3.87 19.94
CA VAL A 75 13.89 3.29 21.21
C VAL A 75 13.64 1.79 21.32
N SER A 76 12.95 1.19 20.35
CA SER A 76 12.33 -0.13 20.50
C SER A 76 13.28 -1.31 20.27
N ASN A 77 14.41 -1.11 19.59
CA ASN A 77 15.29 -2.21 19.19
C ASN A 77 16.71 -2.05 19.75
N PRO A 78 17.47 -3.15 19.96
CA PRO A 78 18.93 -3.10 20.14
C PRO A 78 19.66 -2.85 18.80
N PRO A 79 20.98 -2.60 18.78
CA PRO A 79 21.73 -2.49 17.53
C PRO A 79 21.60 -3.75 16.66
N LEU A 80 21.34 -3.56 15.36
CA LEU A 80 21.30 -4.64 14.39
C LEU A 80 22.73 -4.93 13.91
N THR A 81 23.20 -6.16 14.10
CA THR A 81 24.55 -6.61 13.74
C THR A 81 24.54 -7.54 12.53
N ILE A 82 25.68 -7.69 11.86
CA ILE A 82 25.79 -8.59 10.70
C ILE A 82 25.47 -10.05 11.05
N SER A 83 25.73 -10.48 12.28
CA SER A 83 25.41 -11.83 12.76
C SER A 83 23.90 -12.11 12.85
N GLN A 84 23.07 -11.06 12.90
CA GLN A 84 21.61 -11.17 12.89
C GLN A 84 21.04 -11.20 11.45
N MET A 85 21.89 -11.00 10.44
CA MET A 85 21.50 -11.01 9.04
C MET A 85 21.67 -12.41 8.46
N HIS A 86 20.67 -12.90 7.71
CA HIS A 86 20.76 -14.17 7.03
C HIS A 86 21.92 -14.14 6.00
N PRO A 87 22.92 -15.03 6.09
CA PRO A 87 24.22 -14.83 5.45
C PRO A 87 24.19 -14.85 3.92
N SER A 88 23.17 -15.48 3.31
CA SER A 88 23.15 -15.75 1.87
C SER A 88 21.81 -15.49 1.18
N ASN A 89 20.76 -15.05 1.88
CA ASN A 89 19.41 -15.00 1.30
C ASN A 89 18.54 -13.91 1.97
N PRO A 90 18.27 -12.80 1.28
CA PRO A 90 17.43 -11.73 1.82
C PRO A 90 15.96 -12.12 1.96
N LEU A 91 15.47 -13.13 1.22
CA LEU A 91 14.07 -13.56 1.33
C LEU A 91 13.83 -14.27 2.67
N HIS A 92 14.79 -15.09 3.13
CA HIS A 92 14.74 -15.67 4.48
C HIS A 92 14.90 -14.61 5.57
N GLN A 93 15.73 -13.58 5.35
CA GLN A 93 15.81 -12.44 6.26
C GLN A 93 14.47 -11.70 6.36
N PHE A 94 13.84 -11.41 5.22
CA PHE A 94 12.53 -10.77 5.17
C PHE A 94 11.49 -11.59 5.90
N HIS A 95 11.40 -12.90 5.62
CA HIS A 95 10.48 -13.81 6.30
C HIS A 95 10.67 -13.82 7.82
N THR A 96 11.92 -13.77 8.28
CA THR A 96 12.24 -13.70 9.71
C THR A 96 11.68 -12.43 10.35
N TRP A 97 11.83 -11.27 9.70
CA TRP A 97 11.25 -10.02 10.20
C TRP A 97 9.73 -9.95 10.03
N PHE A 98 9.18 -10.53 8.96
CA PHE A 98 7.75 -10.54 8.69
C PHE A 98 6.98 -11.41 9.70
N ARG A 99 7.65 -12.42 10.28
CA ARG A 99 7.11 -13.26 11.36
C ARG A 99 7.43 -12.74 12.77
N ASP A 100 7.96 -11.53 12.89
CA ASP A 100 8.21 -10.93 14.20
C ASP A 100 6.88 -10.83 14.96
N PRO A 101 6.75 -11.43 16.15
CA PRO A 101 5.48 -11.52 16.87
C PRO A 101 4.93 -10.15 17.31
N ARG A 102 5.74 -9.09 17.24
CA ARG A 102 5.32 -7.71 17.50
C ARG A 102 4.55 -7.12 16.31
N LEU A 103 4.58 -7.74 15.14
CA LEU A 103 3.70 -7.39 14.01
C LEU A 103 2.32 -8.01 14.23
N SER A 104 1.39 -7.19 14.71
CA SER A 104 0.00 -7.62 14.82
C SER A 104 -0.62 -7.79 13.43
N PRO A 105 -1.40 -8.86 13.16
CA PRO A 105 -2.21 -8.95 11.94
C PRO A 105 -3.14 -7.74 11.75
N SER A 106 -3.58 -7.12 12.85
CA SER A 106 -4.41 -5.91 12.82
C SER A 106 -3.72 -4.67 12.26
N SER A 107 -2.39 -4.66 12.17
CA SER A 107 -1.65 -3.58 11.50
C SER A 107 -1.44 -3.82 9.99
N ALA A 108 -1.99 -4.91 9.44
CA ALA A 108 -1.81 -5.33 8.05
C ALA A 108 -0.32 -5.29 7.63
N PRO A 109 0.57 -6.07 8.28
CA PRO A 109 2.02 -5.98 8.07
C PRO A 109 2.46 -6.26 6.61
N GLU A 110 1.62 -6.92 5.82
CA GLU A 110 1.80 -7.17 4.40
C GLU A 110 1.63 -5.92 3.51
N THR A 111 1.13 -4.82 4.09
CA THR A 111 0.97 -3.53 3.41
C THR A 111 2.32 -2.98 2.96
N CYS A 112 2.44 -2.65 1.68
CA CYS A 112 3.65 -2.05 1.12
C CYS A 112 3.33 -1.03 0.03
N THR A 113 4.27 -0.12 -0.20
CA THR A 113 4.18 0.87 -1.28
C THR A 113 4.88 0.33 -2.52
N LEU A 114 4.15 0.23 -3.63
CA LEU A 114 4.67 -0.09 -4.96
C LEU A 114 4.97 1.18 -5.75
N ALA A 115 6.25 1.42 -6.00
CA ALA A 115 6.73 2.48 -6.90
C ALA A 115 7.11 1.91 -8.27
N THR A 116 6.73 2.64 -9.32
CA THR A 116 7.03 2.34 -10.73
C THR A 116 7.27 3.66 -11.47
N ALA A 117 7.92 3.62 -12.63
CA ALA A 117 8.20 4.81 -13.43
C ALA A 117 7.77 4.61 -14.88
N SER A 118 7.06 5.58 -15.44
CA SER A 118 6.66 5.59 -16.85
C SER A 118 7.84 5.99 -17.74
N LEU A 119 8.12 5.25 -18.80
CA LEU A 119 9.04 5.68 -19.85
C LEU A 119 8.27 6.21 -21.06
N PRO A 120 8.85 7.15 -21.85
CA PRO A 120 10.20 7.72 -21.70
C PRO A 120 10.30 8.87 -20.68
N SER A 121 9.18 9.38 -20.15
CA SER A 121 9.18 10.58 -19.30
C SER A 121 9.97 10.45 -18.00
N GLY A 122 10.17 9.23 -17.51
CA GLY A 122 10.76 8.97 -16.19
C GLY A 122 9.83 9.30 -15.02
N ARG A 123 8.56 9.67 -15.29
CA ARG A 123 7.61 10.06 -14.23
C ARG A 123 7.35 8.89 -13.29
N VAL A 124 7.66 9.10 -12.01
CA VAL A 124 7.42 8.13 -10.95
C VAL A 124 5.99 8.24 -10.44
N SER A 125 5.37 7.10 -10.13
CA SER A 125 4.14 7.03 -9.34
C SER A 125 4.29 5.98 -8.26
N ALA A 126 3.57 6.12 -7.14
CA ALA A 126 3.56 5.15 -6.05
C ALA A 126 2.14 4.96 -5.50
N ARG A 127 1.81 3.75 -5.05
CA ARG A 127 0.54 3.46 -4.36
C ARG A 127 0.70 2.28 -3.41
N VAL A 128 -0.20 2.18 -2.44
CA VAL A 128 -0.24 1.04 -1.52
C VAL A 128 -0.77 -0.20 -2.23
N VAL A 129 -0.15 -1.34 -1.96
CA VAL A 129 -0.56 -2.69 -2.34
C VAL A 129 -0.31 -3.63 -1.16
N TYR A 130 -0.76 -4.88 -1.28
CA TYR A 130 -0.56 -5.90 -0.26
C TYR A 130 0.28 -7.04 -0.82
N LEU A 131 1.34 -7.41 -0.11
CA LEU A 131 2.06 -8.65 -0.35
C LEU A 131 1.11 -9.83 -0.13
N LYS A 132 1.13 -10.81 -1.04
CA LYS A 132 0.29 -12.01 -0.92
C LYS A 132 1.08 -13.29 -0.84
N GLU A 133 2.23 -13.35 -1.49
CA GLU A 133 3.10 -14.53 -1.48
C GLU A 133 4.56 -14.10 -1.46
N LEU A 134 5.38 -14.96 -0.89
CA LEU A 134 6.82 -14.91 -1.01
C LEU A 134 7.28 -16.27 -1.48
N ASP A 135 7.86 -16.33 -2.68
CA ASP A 135 8.48 -17.56 -3.19
C ASP A 135 9.99 -17.43 -3.21
N GLU A 136 10.69 -18.48 -3.63
CA GLU A 136 12.16 -18.49 -3.69
C GLU A 136 12.77 -17.45 -4.65
N ARG A 137 11.96 -16.82 -5.51
CA ARG A 137 12.39 -15.85 -6.53
C ARG A 137 12.06 -14.41 -6.14
N GLY A 138 10.99 -14.16 -5.39
CA GLY A 138 10.63 -12.80 -4.99
C GLY A 138 9.27 -12.61 -4.32
N TRP A 139 8.85 -11.34 -4.25
CA TRP A 139 7.62 -10.88 -3.59
C TRP A 139 6.48 -10.78 -4.60
N VAL A 140 5.34 -11.41 -4.31
CA VAL A 140 4.20 -11.45 -5.22
C VAL A 140 3.08 -10.54 -4.75
N VAL A 141 2.62 -9.68 -5.67
CA VAL A 141 1.47 -8.80 -5.48
C VAL A 141 0.46 -9.03 -6.61
N TYR A 142 -0.82 -8.93 -6.28
CA TYR A 142 -1.92 -9.13 -7.22
C TYR A 142 -2.68 -7.83 -7.45
N SER A 143 -2.99 -7.53 -8.72
CA SER A 143 -3.70 -6.31 -9.10
C SER A 143 -4.35 -6.47 -10.47
N ASN A 144 -5.12 -5.48 -10.88
CA ASN A 144 -5.36 -5.21 -12.29
C ASN A 144 -4.07 -4.63 -12.90
N TRP A 145 -3.43 -5.36 -13.82
CA TRP A 145 -2.30 -4.88 -14.62
C TRP A 145 -2.63 -4.71 -16.10
N GLY A 146 -3.88 -4.98 -16.48
CA GLY A 146 -4.40 -4.64 -17.80
C GLY A 146 -4.77 -3.17 -17.96
N SER A 147 -4.95 -2.43 -16.86
CA SER A 147 -5.19 -0.98 -16.85
C SER A 147 -4.01 -0.24 -17.48
N ARG A 148 -4.31 0.54 -18.52
CA ARG A 148 -3.32 1.27 -19.31
C ARG A 148 -3.04 2.67 -18.77
N GLU A 149 -4.00 3.22 -18.04
CA GLU A 149 -3.92 4.51 -17.35
C GLU A 149 -3.18 4.43 -16.00
N GLY A 150 -2.85 3.21 -15.54
CA GLY A 150 -2.28 2.96 -14.23
C GLY A 150 -0.93 2.23 -14.25
N LYS A 151 -0.72 1.42 -13.20
CA LYS A 151 0.52 0.64 -13.01
C LYS A 151 0.75 -0.38 -14.14
N GLY A 152 -0.31 -0.93 -14.71
CA GLY A 152 -0.24 -1.86 -15.85
C GLY A 152 0.46 -1.23 -17.05
N GLY A 153 -0.01 -0.06 -17.49
CA GLY A 153 0.59 0.70 -18.59
C GLY A 153 2.04 1.13 -18.32
N GLN A 154 2.36 1.53 -17.09
CA GLN A 154 3.75 1.90 -16.73
C GLN A 154 4.70 0.70 -16.81
N VAL A 155 4.25 -0.49 -16.41
CA VAL A 155 5.11 -1.68 -16.33
C VAL A 155 5.19 -2.43 -17.65
N PHE A 156 4.05 -2.62 -18.31
CA PHE A 156 3.90 -3.46 -19.51
C PHE A 156 3.59 -2.67 -20.78
N GLY A 157 3.67 -1.34 -20.73
CA GLY A 157 3.46 -0.47 -21.88
C GLY A 157 2.00 -0.34 -22.30
N VAL A 158 1.79 0.33 -23.42
CA VAL A 158 0.48 0.56 -24.04
C VAL A 158 0.53 0.09 -25.48
N ASN A 159 -0.54 -0.56 -25.95
CA ASN A 159 -0.70 -0.90 -27.36
C ASN A 159 -0.97 0.38 -28.16
N ALA A 160 -0.49 0.43 -29.40
CA ALA A 160 -0.66 1.58 -30.29
C ALA A 160 -2.13 1.91 -30.66
N ASP A 161 -3.07 0.98 -30.44
CA ASP A 161 -4.47 1.08 -30.85
C ASP A 161 -5.40 1.83 -29.87
N GLY A 162 -4.90 2.24 -28.70
CA GLY A 162 -5.62 3.15 -27.80
C GLY A 162 -6.95 2.60 -27.24
N GLY A 163 -7.15 1.28 -27.25
CA GLY A 163 -8.39 0.65 -26.78
C GLY A 163 -8.75 1.04 -25.34
N SER A 164 -10.01 1.43 -25.11
CA SER A 164 -10.51 1.92 -23.81
C SER A 164 -10.80 0.83 -22.76
N PHE A 165 -10.46 -0.43 -23.07
CA PHE A 165 -10.69 -1.61 -22.23
C PHE A 165 -9.38 -2.11 -21.62
N PRO A 166 -9.41 -2.65 -20.39
CA PRO A 166 -8.23 -3.28 -19.80
C PRO A 166 -7.72 -4.42 -20.69
N GLY A 167 -6.45 -4.38 -21.07
CA GLY A 167 -5.82 -5.43 -21.87
C GLY A 167 -5.55 -6.69 -21.05
N ALA A 168 -5.29 -7.82 -21.71
CA ALA A 168 -4.89 -9.03 -21.01
C ALA A 168 -3.53 -8.87 -20.31
N MET A 169 -3.33 -9.61 -19.22
CA MET A 169 -2.03 -9.82 -18.59
C MET A 169 -1.04 -10.41 -19.61
N PRO A 170 0.20 -9.90 -19.71
CA PRO A 170 1.25 -10.57 -20.49
C PRO A 170 1.54 -11.95 -19.92
N ARG A 171 1.86 -12.95 -20.78
CA ARG A 171 2.23 -14.27 -20.27
C ARG A 171 3.72 -14.32 -19.88
N PRO A 172 4.11 -15.16 -18.91
CA PRO A 172 5.52 -15.32 -18.57
C PRO A 172 6.34 -15.81 -19.78
N GLY A 173 7.47 -15.14 -20.05
CA GLY A 173 8.41 -15.57 -21.07
C GLY A 173 8.00 -15.29 -22.52
N GLU A 174 6.90 -14.56 -22.76
CA GLU A 174 6.64 -14.01 -24.09
C GLU A 174 7.76 -13.00 -24.44
N ASP A 175 8.40 -13.22 -25.59
CA ASP A 175 9.54 -12.45 -26.06
C ASP A 175 9.08 -11.04 -26.45
N GLU A 176 9.49 -10.05 -25.66
CA GLU A 176 9.18 -8.63 -25.86
C GLU A 176 9.62 -8.14 -27.25
N SER A 177 10.60 -8.80 -27.88
CA SER A 177 11.04 -8.47 -29.24
C SER A 177 10.02 -8.81 -30.34
N LEU A 178 9.00 -9.61 -30.02
CA LEU A 178 7.89 -9.96 -30.91
C LEU A 178 6.64 -9.09 -30.69
N LEU A 179 6.64 -8.26 -29.65
CA LEU A 179 5.57 -7.28 -29.39
C LEU A 179 5.92 -5.94 -30.07
N GLN A 180 5.99 -5.95 -31.41
CA GLN A 180 6.36 -4.78 -32.22
C GLN A 180 5.47 -3.53 -32.00
N ASP A 181 4.30 -3.70 -31.37
CA ASP A 181 3.30 -2.66 -31.15
C ASP A 181 3.15 -2.17 -29.69
N VAL A 182 4.00 -2.64 -28.76
CA VAL A 182 3.98 -2.21 -27.35
C VAL A 182 5.07 -1.16 -27.12
N GLN A 183 4.66 0.09 -26.88
CA GLN A 183 5.59 1.18 -26.56
C GLN A 183 5.65 1.45 -25.05
N GLY A 184 6.87 1.69 -24.55
CA GLY A 184 7.10 2.45 -23.31
C GLY A 184 6.99 1.71 -21.97
N GLY A 185 6.88 0.39 -21.94
CA GLY A 185 6.86 -0.39 -20.69
C GLY A 185 8.19 -0.35 -19.91
N ASN A 186 8.12 -0.32 -18.59
CA ASN A 186 9.27 -0.34 -17.70
C ASN A 186 9.06 -1.30 -16.52
N ARG A 187 9.72 -2.46 -16.54
CA ARG A 187 9.56 -3.49 -15.51
C ARG A 187 10.30 -3.20 -14.21
N TRP A 188 11.09 -2.12 -14.13
CA TRP A 188 11.70 -1.72 -12.87
C TRP A 188 10.67 -1.19 -11.88
N ALA A 189 10.70 -1.74 -10.67
CA ALA A 189 9.84 -1.33 -9.59
C ALA A 189 10.54 -1.43 -8.24
N ALA A 190 9.93 -0.80 -7.24
CA ALA A 190 10.34 -0.92 -5.85
C ALA A 190 9.14 -1.21 -4.95
N LEU A 191 9.34 -2.08 -3.96
CA LEU A 191 8.41 -2.30 -2.85
C LEU A 191 9.04 -1.76 -1.56
N THR A 192 8.26 -1.02 -0.77
CA THR A 192 8.69 -0.54 0.55
C THR A 192 7.69 -0.95 1.62
N PHE A 193 8.16 -1.70 2.61
CA PHE A 193 7.43 -2.05 3.83
C PHE A 193 7.87 -1.11 4.94
N CYS A 194 6.91 -0.48 5.63
CA CYS A 194 7.18 0.38 6.79
C CYS A 194 6.42 -0.18 7.99
N TRP A 195 7.15 -0.78 8.92
CA TRP A 195 6.59 -1.29 10.17
C TRP A 195 6.91 -0.32 11.29
N SER A 196 6.15 0.78 11.35
CA SER A 196 6.39 1.88 12.29
C SER A 196 6.44 1.41 13.74
N ALA A 197 5.57 0.48 14.15
CA ALA A 197 5.56 -0.10 15.50
C ALA A 197 6.86 -0.87 15.83
N LEU A 198 7.55 -1.37 14.81
CA LEU A 198 8.85 -2.03 14.96
C LEU A 198 10.03 -1.10 14.70
N GLU A 199 9.81 0.14 14.29
CA GLU A 199 10.87 1.03 13.83
C GLU A 199 11.73 0.37 12.73
N ARG A 200 11.09 -0.38 11.84
CA ARG A 200 11.76 -1.13 10.77
C ARG A 200 11.18 -0.77 9.41
N GLN A 201 12.06 -0.82 8.42
CA GLN A 201 11.68 -0.67 7.02
C GLN A 201 12.43 -1.72 6.19
N VAL A 202 11.74 -2.27 5.20
CA VAL A 202 12.38 -3.09 4.16
C VAL A 202 12.11 -2.47 2.80
N ARG A 203 13.17 -2.29 2.01
CA ARG A 203 13.08 -1.81 0.62
C ARG A 203 13.55 -2.92 -0.32
N ILE A 204 12.80 -3.17 -1.37
CA ILE A 204 13.13 -4.14 -2.40
C ILE A 204 13.11 -3.41 -3.73
N GLU A 205 14.16 -3.56 -4.53
CA GLU A 205 14.28 -2.96 -5.87
C GLU A 205 14.62 -4.07 -6.88
N GLY A 206 13.92 -4.11 -8.01
CA GLY A 206 14.12 -5.17 -9.00
C GLY A 206 13.15 -5.12 -10.17
N LEU A 207 13.07 -6.25 -10.88
CA LEU A 207 12.24 -6.41 -12.07
C LEU A 207 10.92 -7.11 -11.74
N LEU A 208 9.82 -6.61 -12.29
CA LEU A 208 8.53 -7.27 -12.24
C LEU A 208 8.42 -8.32 -13.34
N GLU A 209 7.98 -9.51 -12.95
CA GLU A 209 7.64 -10.61 -13.85
C GLU A 209 6.16 -10.98 -13.67
N PRO A 210 5.37 -11.09 -14.75
CA PRO A 210 4.00 -11.60 -14.63
C PRO A 210 4.02 -13.06 -14.16
N LEU A 211 3.01 -13.43 -13.36
CA LEU A 211 2.73 -14.83 -13.07
C LEU A 211 1.97 -15.45 -14.25
N SER A 212 2.01 -16.78 -14.34
CA SER A 212 1.15 -17.49 -15.27
C SER A 212 -0.33 -17.31 -14.90
N ARG A 213 -1.21 -17.62 -15.85
CA ARG A 213 -2.65 -17.54 -15.62
C ARG A 213 -3.08 -18.53 -14.55
N GLU A 214 -2.54 -19.74 -14.63
CA GLU A 214 -2.82 -20.85 -13.71
C GLU A 214 -2.42 -20.48 -12.28
N GLU A 215 -1.25 -19.84 -12.10
CA GLU A 215 -0.80 -19.37 -10.80
C GLU A 215 -1.68 -18.24 -10.27
N SER A 216 -2.09 -17.32 -11.14
CA SER A 216 -3.00 -16.25 -10.75
C SER A 216 -4.39 -16.76 -10.38
N GLU A 217 -4.85 -17.84 -11.02
CA GLU A 217 -6.11 -18.50 -10.71
C GLU A 217 -6.10 -19.15 -9.33
N LEU A 218 -4.99 -19.76 -8.92
CA LEU A 218 -4.87 -20.37 -7.59
C LEU A 218 -5.16 -19.36 -6.48
N TYR A 219 -4.56 -18.17 -6.53
CA TYR A 219 -4.86 -17.11 -5.58
C TYR A 219 -6.24 -16.47 -5.81
N TRP A 220 -6.66 -16.30 -7.07
CA TRP A 220 -7.96 -15.71 -7.38
C TRP A 220 -9.12 -16.44 -6.68
N TYR A 221 -9.08 -17.77 -6.66
CA TYR A 221 -10.13 -18.58 -6.03
C TYR A 221 -10.09 -18.59 -4.49
N THR A 222 -9.03 -18.08 -3.85
CA THR A 222 -9.03 -17.85 -2.39
C THR A 222 -9.68 -16.53 -1.99
N ARG A 223 -9.94 -15.63 -2.96
CA ARG A 223 -10.56 -14.33 -2.69
C ARG A 223 -12.04 -14.50 -2.39
N GLU A 224 -12.54 -13.67 -1.48
CA GLU A 224 -13.97 -13.57 -1.23
C GLU A 224 -14.74 -13.22 -2.50
N ARG A 225 -15.97 -13.73 -2.61
CA ARG A 225 -16.82 -13.53 -3.79
C ARG A 225 -17.04 -12.05 -4.10
N GLY A 226 -17.32 -11.21 -3.09
CA GLY A 226 -17.47 -9.76 -3.29
C GLY A 226 -16.21 -9.11 -3.85
N SER A 227 -15.03 -9.57 -3.42
CA SER A 227 -13.73 -9.16 -3.95
C SER A 227 -13.52 -9.57 -5.41
N GLN A 228 -13.99 -10.76 -5.81
CA GLN A 228 -13.96 -11.23 -7.20
C GLN A 228 -14.89 -10.39 -8.09
N ILE A 229 -16.11 -10.12 -7.61
CA ILE A 229 -17.10 -9.28 -8.30
C ILE A 229 -16.58 -7.85 -8.48
N GLY A 230 -16.06 -7.23 -7.41
CA GLY A 230 -15.51 -5.88 -7.46
C GLY A 230 -14.34 -5.76 -8.44
N ALA A 231 -13.53 -6.80 -8.60
CA ALA A 231 -12.45 -6.81 -9.58
C ALA A 231 -12.96 -6.89 -11.03
N TRP A 232 -14.09 -7.56 -11.30
CA TRP A 232 -14.75 -7.54 -12.61
C TRP A 232 -15.43 -6.21 -12.90
N ALA A 233 -16.06 -5.60 -11.90
CA ALA A 233 -16.78 -4.33 -12.03
C ALA A 233 -15.84 -3.12 -12.19
N SER A 234 -14.62 -3.19 -11.64
CA SER A 234 -13.70 -2.07 -11.58
C SER A 234 -12.78 -1.98 -12.81
N TRP A 235 -12.92 -0.88 -13.57
CA TRP A 235 -11.92 -0.43 -14.53
C TRP A 235 -10.89 0.43 -13.82
N GLN A 236 -10.02 -0.24 -13.06
CA GLN A 236 -9.09 0.41 -12.15
C GLN A 236 -8.32 1.56 -12.81
N SER A 237 -8.24 2.70 -12.13
CA SER A 237 -7.54 3.93 -12.56
C SER A 237 -8.19 4.71 -13.71
N LYS A 238 -9.30 4.24 -14.29
CA LYS A 238 -10.05 5.04 -15.27
C LYS A 238 -10.75 6.20 -14.58
N VAL A 239 -10.66 7.38 -15.18
CA VAL A 239 -11.41 8.56 -14.73
C VAL A 239 -12.91 8.30 -14.92
N LEU A 240 -13.69 8.46 -13.85
CA LEU A 240 -15.15 8.32 -13.88
C LEU A 240 -15.85 9.68 -13.95
N TRP A 241 -15.22 10.69 -13.35
CA TRP A 241 -15.75 12.03 -13.25
C TRP A 241 -14.61 13.04 -13.14
N SER A 242 -14.86 14.27 -13.60
CA SER A 242 -13.95 15.41 -13.47
C SER A 242 -14.75 16.71 -13.44
N ALA A 243 -14.33 17.67 -12.63
CA ALA A 243 -14.85 19.02 -12.65
C ALA A 243 -13.71 20.04 -12.53
N ASP A 244 -13.93 21.23 -13.11
CA ASP A 244 -13.04 22.37 -12.96
C ASP A 244 -13.21 23.02 -11.56
N PRO A 245 -12.13 23.49 -10.90
CA PRO A 245 -12.22 24.12 -9.59
C PRO A 245 -13.21 25.29 -9.51
N ASP A 246 -13.31 26.13 -10.54
CA ASP A 246 -14.22 27.28 -10.56
C ASP A 246 -15.67 26.80 -10.57
N THR A 247 -15.94 25.71 -11.29
CA THR A 247 -17.24 25.05 -11.31
C THR A 247 -17.61 24.49 -9.93
N LEU A 248 -16.65 23.95 -9.18
CA LEU A 248 -16.90 23.45 -7.81
C LEU A 248 -17.12 24.58 -6.81
N VAL A 249 -16.39 25.68 -6.92
CA VAL A 249 -16.55 26.86 -6.07
C VAL A 249 -17.92 27.51 -6.28
N ASP A 250 -18.33 27.71 -7.53
CA ASP A 250 -19.63 28.31 -7.85
C ASP A 250 -20.80 27.41 -7.44
N ARG A 251 -20.64 26.09 -7.53
CA ARG A 251 -21.63 25.14 -7.00
C ARG A 251 -21.69 25.19 -5.49
N ARG A 252 -20.57 25.11 -4.77
CA ARG A 252 -20.55 25.23 -3.29
C ARG A 252 -21.22 26.53 -2.82
N ARG A 253 -20.98 27.65 -3.52
CA ARG A 253 -21.68 28.92 -3.24
C ARG A 253 -23.19 28.81 -3.40
N LYS A 254 -23.68 28.14 -4.44
CA LYS A 254 -25.11 27.90 -4.67
C LYS A 254 -25.72 26.97 -3.60
N SER A 255 -25.05 25.87 -3.23
CA SER A 255 -25.54 24.93 -2.21
C SER A 255 -25.61 25.60 -0.83
N VAL A 256 -24.59 26.38 -0.45
CA VAL A 256 -24.58 27.17 0.80
C VAL A 256 -25.67 28.26 0.78
N ALA A 257 -25.87 28.94 -0.36
CA ALA A 257 -26.93 29.95 -0.49
C ALA A 257 -28.33 29.33 -0.38
N ALA A 258 -28.55 28.14 -0.95
CA ALA A 258 -29.78 27.38 -0.83
C ALA A 258 -30.03 26.91 0.62
N ALA A 259 -29.01 26.40 1.31
CA ALA A 259 -29.11 26.00 2.72
C ALA A 259 -29.43 27.19 3.65
N ALA A 260 -28.89 28.38 3.35
CA ALA A 260 -29.21 29.61 4.08
C ALA A 260 -30.67 30.07 3.89
N HIS A 261 -31.35 29.66 2.82
CA HIS A 261 -32.78 29.95 2.60
C HIS A 261 -33.73 28.97 3.29
N VAL A 262 -33.21 27.87 3.87
CA VAL A 262 -34.02 26.78 4.46
C VAL A 262 -34.00 26.79 6.01
N GLN A 263 -33.20 27.64 6.64
CA GLN A 263 -33.11 27.70 8.11
C GLN A 263 -34.38 28.28 8.77
N GLY A 264 -35.30 27.37 9.08
CA GLY A 264 -36.46 27.53 9.94
C GLY A 264 -36.83 26.27 10.75
N SER A 265 -35.92 25.31 10.96
CA SER A 265 -36.19 24.12 11.79
C SER A 265 -34.96 23.56 12.52
N THR A 266 -35.18 23.18 13.79
CA THR A 266 -34.20 22.66 14.77
C THR A 266 -33.91 21.15 14.57
N PRO A 267 -32.67 20.66 14.75
CA PRO A 267 -32.36 19.24 14.56
C PRO A 267 -32.35 18.41 15.85
N THR A 268 -32.90 17.19 15.78
CA THR A 268 -32.84 16.12 16.79
C THR A 268 -31.74 15.09 16.51
N SER A 269 -31.24 14.47 17.59
CA SER A 269 -30.06 13.61 17.73
C SER A 269 -30.02 12.31 16.91
N GLY A 270 -28.80 11.84 16.59
CA GLY A 270 -28.49 10.39 16.66
C GLY A 270 -27.60 9.74 15.59
N CYS A 271 -27.22 10.43 14.50
CA CYS A 271 -26.32 9.89 13.47
C CYS A 271 -24.98 10.65 13.45
N PRO A 272 -23.87 10.04 12.97
CA PRO A 272 -22.65 10.78 12.69
C PRO A 272 -23.01 11.93 11.75
N GLN A 273 -22.96 13.16 12.26
CA GLN A 273 -23.40 14.31 11.49
C GLN A 273 -22.41 14.54 10.36
N ILE A 274 -22.83 14.20 9.16
CA ILE A 274 -22.29 14.80 7.95
C ILE A 274 -22.32 16.32 8.20
N PRO A 275 -21.20 17.05 8.01
CA PRO A 275 -21.20 18.50 8.14
C PRO A 275 -22.40 19.09 7.39
N ALA A 276 -23.14 19.99 8.04
CA ALA A 276 -24.41 20.52 7.51
C ALA A 276 -24.28 21.26 6.15
N ASP A 277 -23.05 21.39 5.63
CA ASP A 277 -22.71 21.96 4.33
C ASP A 277 -22.50 20.93 3.20
N ILE A 278 -22.77 19.63 3.43
CA ILE A 278 -22.65 18.58 2.42
C ILE A 278 -24.04 18.03 2.08
N ASP A 279 -24.53 18.40 0.90
CA ASP A 279 -25.69 17.76 0.28
C ASP A 279 -25.24 16.45 -0.38
N GLU A 280 -25.71 15.31 0.13
CA GLU A 280 -25.43 13.97 -0.40
C GLU A 280 -25.94 13.78 -1.84
N THR A 281 -26.77 14.70 -2.36
CA THR A 281 -27.46 14.56 -3.65
C THR A 281 -26.98 15.51 -4.75
N ASP A 282 -26.02 16.39 -4.48
CA ASP A 282 -25.73 17.53 -5.37
C ASP A 282 -24.66 17.26 -6.45
N ILE A 283 -23.96 16.12 -6.42
CA ILE A 283 -22.93 15.79 -7.43
C ILE A 283 -22.92 14.29 -7.75
N ASP A 284 -23.27 13.92 -8.99
CA ASP A 284 -22.88 12.63 -9.57
C ASP A 284 -21.37 12.63 -9.79
N ASP A 285 -20.63 12.08 -8.82
CA ASP A 285 -19.18 11.93 -8.81
C ASP A 285 -18.72 10.56 -9.36
N GLY A 286 -19.65 9.79 -9.94
CA GLY A 286 -19.43 8.44 -10.43
C GLY A 286 -19.62 7.34 -9.38
N ARG A 287 -20.03 7.64 -8.13
CA ARG A 287 -20.39 6.62 -7.13
C ARG A 287 -21.51 5.70 -7.59
N ALA A 288 -22.61 6.27 -8.08
CA ALA A 288 -23.75 5.51 -8.58
C ALA A 288 -23.37 4.59 -9.74
N LEU A 289 -22.49 5.05 -10.64
CA LEU A 289 -21.96 4.25 -11.74
C LEU A 289 -21.15 3.04 -11.25
N LEU A 290 -20.36 3.20 -10.17
CA LEU A 290 -19.61 2.10 -9.57
C LEU A 290 -20.55 1.05 -8.97
N GLU A 291 -21.58 1.48 -8.24
CA GLU A 291 -22.58 0.61 -7.63
C GLU A 291 -23.38 -0.14 -8.69
N GLN A 292 -23.80 0.54 -9.75
CA GLN A 292 -24.45 -0.08 -10.90
C GLN A 292 -23.57 -1.18 -11.51
N ARG A 293 -22.28 -0.92 -11.75
CA ARG A 293 -21.36 -1.93 -12.32
C ARG A 293 -21.19 -3.14 -11.40
N VAL A 294 -21.22 -2.94 -10.07
CA VAL A 294 -21.19 -4.05 -9.11
C VAL A 294 -22.46 -4.89 -9.26
N GLN A 295 -23.64 -4.26 -9.26
CA GLN A 295 -24.92 -4.95 -9.44
C GLN A 295 -25.00 -5.72 -10.76
N GLU A 296 -24.49 -5.13 -11.86
CA GLU A 296 -24.41 -5.80 -13.16
C GLU A 296 -23.54 -7.06 -13.09
N MET A 297 -22.41 -7.01 -12.39
CA MET A 297 -21.53 -8.18 -12.23
C MET A 297 -22.11 -9.22 -11.25
N GLU A 298 -22.81 -8.79 -10.19
CA GLU A 298 -23.57 -9.68 -9.30
C GLU A 298 -24.63 -10.45 -10.08
N ALA A 299 -25.44 -9.75 -10.88
CA ALA A 299 -26.46 -10.36 -11.73
C ALA A 299 -25.84 -11.32 -12.75
N ARG A 300 -24.76 -10.90 -13.43
CA ARG A 300 -24.03 -11.73 -14.40
C ARG A 300 -23.51 -13.03 -13.79
N PHE A 301 -23.06 -13.00 -12.53
CA PHE A 301 -22.44 -14.14 -11.88
C PHE A 301 -23.32 -14.84 -10.84
N ALA A 302 -24.61 -14.49 -10.71
CA ALA A 302 -25.49 -15.02 -9.65
C ALA A 302 -25.50 -16.56 -9.53
N GLY A 303 -25.50 -17.27 -10.66
CA GLY A 303 -25.46 -18.75 -10.70
C GLY A 303 -24.07 -19.37 -10.91
N VAL A 304 -23.02 -18.56 -10.94
CA VAL A 304 -21.65 -19.02 -11.23
C VAL A 304 -20.94 -19.32 -9.91
N GLU A 305 -20.71 -20.60 -9.62
CA GLU A 305 -20.03 -21.05 -8.40
C GLU A 305 -18.60 -20.48 -8.32
N LYS A 306 -17.80 -20.71 -9.36
CA LYS A 306 -16.42 -20.22 -9.48
C LYS A 306 -16.35 -19.11 -10.51
N ILE A 307 -16.32 -17.86 -10.06
CA ILE A 307 -16.18 -16.70 -10.94
C ILE A 307 -14.81 -16.79 -11.63
N PRO A 308 -14.72 -16.75 -12.98
CA PRO A 308 -13.45 -16.88 -13.67
C PRO A 308 -12.54 -15.68 -13.38
N LEU A 309 -11.23 -15.92 -13.43
CA LEU A 309 -10.24 -14.86 -13.36
C LEU A 309 -10.41 -13.88 -14.55
N PRO A 310 -10.53 -12.55 -14.33
CA PRO A 310 -10.54 -11.58 -15.41
C PRO A 310 -9.23 -11.58 -16.20
N PRO A 311 -9.24 -11.38 -17.52
CA PRO A 311 -8.03 -11.41 -18.34
C PRO A 311 -7.00 -10.33 -17.97
N PHE A 312 -7.45 -9.22 -17.40
CA PHE A 312 -6.63 -8.07 -17.01
C PHE A 312 -6.12 -8.11 -15.56
N TRP A 313 -6.49 -9.14 -14.80
CA TRP A 313 -6.12 -9.30 -13.40
C TRP A 313 -5.14 -10.45 -13.26
N GLY A 314 -4.13 -10.26 -12.41
CA GLY A 314 -3.14 -11.31 -12.18
C GLY A 314 -2.09 -10.93 -11.15
N GLY A 315 -1.22 -11.89 -10.88
CA GLY A 315 -0.05 -11.69 -10.04
C GLY A 315 1.12 -11.15 -10.84
N VAL A 316 1.93 -10.32 -10.19
CA VAL A 316 3.32 -10.06 -10.62
C VAL A 316 4.25 -10.32 -9.46
N ARG A 317 5.46 -10.76 -9.79
CA ARG A 317 6.55 -11.00 -8.85
C ARG A 317 7.62 -9.95 -9.03
N LEU A 318 8.01 -9.29 -7.94
CA LEU A 318 9.23 -8.50 -7.90
C LEU A 318 10.43 -9.41 -7.62
N VAL A 319 11.23 -9.66 -8.66
CA VAL A 319 12.51 -10.37 -8.56
C VAL A 319 13.59 -9.36 -8.15
N PRO A 320 14.20 -9.50 -6.96
CA PRO A 320 15.05 -8.46 -6.38
C PRO A 320 16.42 -8.40 -7.05
N GLU A 321 16.88 -7.19 -7.37
CA GLU A 321 18.30 -6.88 -7.61
C GLU A 321 18.98 -6.36 -6.34
N SER A 322 18.21 -5.68 -5.47
CA SER A 322 18.66 -5.32 -4.13
C SER A 322 17.55 -5.38 -3.08
N VAL A 323 17.95 -5.60 -1.83
CA VAL A 323 17.06 -5.61 -0.66
C VAL A 323 17.74 -4.91 0.50
N GLU A 324 17.15 -3.83 1.01
CA GLU A 324 17.65 -3.09 2.17
C GLU A 324 16.79 -3.34 3.41
N PHE A 325 17.44 -3.66 4.52
CA PHE A 325 16.87 -3.76 5.86
C PHE A 325 17.35 -2.58 6.68
N TRP A 326 16.40 -1.75 7.10
CA TRP A 326 16.64 -0.55 7.91
C TRP A 326 16.01 -0.73 9.29
N GLN A 327 16.73 -0.31 10.33
CA GLN A 327 16.24 -0.31 11.71
C GLN A 327 16.56 1.02 12.41
N GLY A 328 15.52 1.61 13.02
CA GLY A 328 15.58 2.83 13.80
C GLY A 328 16.53 2.72 15.00
N ARG A 329 17.20 3.84 15.33
CA ARG A 329 18.13 3.97 16.45
C ARG A 329 17.97 5.32 17.12
N ARG A 330 18.09 5.37 18.45
CA ARG A 330 17.90 6.59 19.26
C ARG A 330 18.83 7.72 18.81
N SER A 331 20.08 7.39 18.47
CA SER A 331 21.10 8.34 18.02
C SER A 331 20.89 8.89 16.62
N ARG A 332 19.86 8.45 15.89
CA ARG A 332 19.68 8.67 14.44
C ARG A 332 20.75 8.03 13.54
N LEU A 333 21.76 7.39 14.15
CA LEU A 333 22.67 6.52 13.42
C LEU A 333 22.01 5.15 13.19
N HIS A 334 21.09 5.11 12.23
CA HIS A 334 20.30 3.93 11.90
C HIS A 334 21.14 2.77 11.37
N ASP A 335 20.72 1.55 11.70
CA ASP A 335 21.36 0.36 11.15
C ASP A 335 20.76 0.04 9.78
N ARG A 336 21.62 -0.03 8.75
CA ARG A 336 21.21 -0.26 7.36
C ARG A 336 22.05 -1.36 6.76
N PHE A 337 21.43 -2.48 6.40
CA PHE A 337 22.07 -3.57 5.66
C PHE A 337 21.39 -3.78 4.32
N ARG A 338 22.18 -3.73 3.25
CA ARG A 338 21.72 -3.94 1.87
C ARG A 338 22.32 -5.21 1.30
N TYR A 339 21.45 -6.08 0.80
CA TYR A 339 21.79 -7.20 -0.07
C TYR A 339 21.79 -6.71 -1.51
N VAL A 340 22.84 -7.01 -2.25
CA VAL A 340 22.96 -6.72 -3.68
C VAL A 340 23.25 -8.01 -4.43
N ARG A 341 22.53 -8.24 -5.53
CA ARG A 341 22.77 -9.37 -6.40
C ARG A 341 24.07 -9.17 -7.16
N VAL A 342 24.96 -10.16 -7.11
CA VAL A 342 26.25 -10.15 -7.81
C VAL A 342 26.36 -11.42 -8.65
N LYS A 343 26.55 -11.28 -9.96
CA LYS A 343 26.78 -12.41 -10.88
C LYS A 343 28.07 -13.14 -10.48
N LYS A 344 28.09 -14.47 -10.58
CA LYS A 344 29.30 -15.26 -10.29
C LYS A 344 30.30 -15.27 -11.46
N SER A 345 29.79 -15.23 -12.69
CA SER A 345 30.55 -15.09 -13.93
C SER A 345 29.65 -14.53 -15.04
N ASP A 346 30.23 -14.02 -16.12
CA ASP A 346 29.49 -13.40 -17.22
C ASP A 346 28.62 -14.39 -18.02
N ASP A 347 29.04 -15.67 -18.07
CA ASP A 347 28.34 -16.75 -18.80
C ASP A 347 27.41 -17.61 -17.92
N ASP A 348 27.28 -17.31 -16.63
CA ASP A 348 26.45 -18.09 -15.71
C ASP A 348 25.21 -17.31 -15.27
N SER A 349 24.05 -17.96 -15.37
CA SER A 349 22.79 -17.46 -14.79
C SER A 349 22.80 -17.41 -13.26
N SER A 350 23.80 -18.03 -12.62
CA SER A 350 23.91 -18.05 -11.16
C SER A 350 24.48 -16.76 -10.57
N PHE A 351 23.92 -16.37 -9.43
CA PHE A 351 24.33 -15.19 -8.68
C PHE A 351 24.60 -15.56 -7.22
N ARG A 352 25.22 -14.63 -6.50
CA ARG A 352 25.32 -14.63 -5.04
C ARG A 352 24.84 -13.30 -4.50
N TRP A 353 24.44 -13.28 -3.23
CA TRP A 353 24.15 -12.06 -2.53
C TRP A 353 25.40 -11.52 -1.83
N GLN A 354 25.69 -10.24 -2.02
CA GLN A 354 26.67 -9.50 -1.22
C GLN A 354 25.93 -8.63 -0.21
N ILE A 355 26.34 -8.67 1.07
CA ILE A 355 25.78 -7.83 2.13
C ILE A 355 26.69 -6.62 2.35
N GLN A 356 26.10 -5.43 2.41
CA GLN A 356 26.78 -4.15 2.63
C GLN A 356 26.12 -3.42 3.81
N ARG A 357 26.90 -2.75 4.66
CA ARG A 357 26.38 -1.79 5.64
C ARG A 357 26.38 -0.39 5.01
N LEU A 358 25.26 0.32 5.11
CA LEU A 358 25.13 1.68 4.58
C LEU A 358 25.21 2.71 5.72
N SER A 359 25.72 3.90 5.43
CA SER A 359 25.57 5.05 6.34
C SER A 359 24.09 5.44 6.45
N PRO A 360 23.60 5.79 7.64
CA PRO A 360 22.27 6.36 7.84
C PRO A 360 22.09 7.71 7.15
#